data_AF-G6C4P1-F1
#
_entry.id   AF-G6C4P1-F1
#
_cell.length_a   1.000
_cell.length_b   1.000
_cell.length_c   1.000
_cell.angle_alpha   90.00
_cell.angle_beta   90.00
_cell.angle_gamma   90.00
#
_symmetry.space_group_name_H-M   'P 1'
#
loop_
_entity.id
_entity.type
_entity.pdbx_description
1 polymer ?
#
loop_
_entity_poly.entity_id
_entity_poly.type
_entity_poly.pdbx_seq_one_letter_code
_entity_poly.pdbx_strand_id
1 'polypeptide(L)'
;MYEKLFSVDFKDPKKIDSLEEGYLEQGCDIIYKDKDTIIIGVFEPETGFGYNIHNFDNSKTELEIIVAIGSADELSKNDLFDILKEAKAFIK
;
A
#
# COMPACT_ATOMS: atom_id res chain seq x y z
N MET A 1 7.04 -7.43 14.36
CA MET A 1 5.97 -7.04 13.40
C MET A 1 6.52 -5.83 12.65
N TYR A 2 6.59 -5.87 11.32
CA TYR A 2 7.00 -4.76 10.42
C TYR A 2 8.50 -4.39 10.25
N GLU A 3 9.48 -4.91 10.98
CA GLU A 3 10.90 -4.47 10.83
C GLU A 3 11.49 -4.63 9.41
N LYS A 4 11.04 -5.62 8.63
CA LYS A 4 11.52 -5.89 7.26
C LYS A 4 10.93 -4.93 6.21
N LEU A 5 9.77 -4.32 6.49
CA LEU A 5 9.13 -3.33 5.61
C LEU A 5 9.78 -1.94 5.72
N PHE A 6 10.42 -1.62 6.86
CA PHE A 6 10.98 -0.29 7.11
C PHE A 6 12.36 -0.01 6.46
N SER A 7 12.90 -0.91 5.62
CA SER A 7 14.22 -0.72 4.98
C SER A 7 14.18 -0.56 3.45
N VAL A 8 13.06 -0.10 2.89
CA VAL A 8 12.99 0.15 1.44
C VAL A 8 13.84 1.36 1.09
N ASP A 9 14.88 1.16 0.27
CA ASP A 9 15.67 2.27 -0.28
C ASP A 9 14.86 2.92 -1.41
N PHE A 10 14.42 4.16 -1.19
CA PHE A 10 13.68 4.97 -2.17
C PHE A 10 14.43 5.17 -3.49
N LYS A 11 15.76 5.03 -3.49
CA LYS A 11 16.60 5.12 -4.69
C LYS A 11 16.72 3.80 -5.42
N ASP A 12 16.29 2.70 -4.83
CA ASP A 12 16.30 1.40 -5.48
C ASP A 12 15.23 1.38 -6.60
N PRO A 13 15.63 1.17 -7.87
CA PRO A 13 14.66 0.96 -8.94
C PRO A 13 13.72 -0.24 -8.68
N LYS A 14 14.09 -1.17 -7.80
CA LYS A 14 13.32 -2.36 -7.43
C LYS A 14 12.49 -2.20 -6.14
N LYS A 15 12.40 -1.00 -5.57
CA LYS A 15 11.65 -0.74 -4.31
C LYS A 15 10.23 -1.34 -4.27
N ILE A 16 9.50 -1.29 -5.39
CA ILE A 16 8.15 -1.86 -5.50
C ILE A 16 8.19 -3.40 -5.40
N ASP A 17 9.16 -4.04 -6.05
CA ASP A 17 9.32 -5.50 -5.98
C ASP A 17 9.75 -5.93 -4.57
N SER A 18 10.60 -5.15 -3.90
CA SER A 18 10.98 -5.41 -2.51
C SER A 18 9.80 -5.29 -1.53
N LEU A 19 8.90 -4.31 -1.74
CA LEU A 19 7.66 -4.21 -0.98
C LEU A 19 6.75 -5.40 -1.24
N GLU A 20 6.55 -5.78 -2.50
CA GLU A 20 5.75 -6.94 -2.88
C GLU A 20 6.25 -8.21 -2.18
N GLU A 21 7.55 -8.51 -2.28
CA GLU A 21 8.17 -9.65 -1.60
C GLU A 21 7.92 -9.61 -0.09
N GLY A 22 8.11 -8.46 0.56
CA GLY A 22 7.91 -8.30 1.99
C GLY A 22 6.46 -8.49 2.44
N TYR A 23 5.48 -8.10 1.63
CA TYR A 23 4.06 -8.31 1.91
C TYR A 23 3.61 -9.74 1.63
N LEU A 24 4.10 -10.36 0.55
CA LEU A 24 3.82 -11.77 0.24
C LEU A 24 4.40 -12.70 1.31
N GLU A 25 5.59 -12.42 1.83
CA GLU A 25 6.18 -13.16 2.97
C GLU A 25 5.31 -13.10 4.23
N GLN A 26 4.48 -12.06 4.38
CA GLN A 26 3.56 -11.87 5.50
C GLN A 26 2.15 -12.43 5.21
N GLY A 27 1.93 -13.03 4.04
CA GLY A 27 0.64 -13.59 3.64
C GLY A 27 -0.39 -12.53 3.25
N CYS A 28 0.04 -11.31 2.91
CA CYS A 28 -0.84 -10.26 2.40
C CYS A 28 -1.11 -10.44 0.91
N ASP A 29 -2.23 -9.87 0.44
CA ASP A 29 -2.64 -9.94 -0.95
C ASP A 29 -2.21 -8.69 -1.73
N ILE A 30 -1.71 -8.87 -2.96
CA ILE A 30 -1.36 -7.77 -3.85
C ILE A 30 -2.57 -7.44 -4.74
N ILE A 31 -3.23 -6.32 -4.45
CA ILE A 31 -4.43 -5.88 -5.18
C ILE A 31 -4.05 -5.15 -6.47
N TYR A 32 -2.96 -4.39 -6.43
CA TYR A 32 -2.46 -3.65 -7.59
C TYR A 32 -0.95 -3.39 -7.47
N LYS A 33 -0.27 -3.40 -8.61
CA LYS A 33 1.14 -3.01 -8.72
C LYS A 33 1.42 -2.36 -10.07
N ASP A 34 2.14 -1.26 -10.06
CA ASP A 34 2.83 -0.67 -11.21
C ASP A 34 4.23 -0.16 -10.83
N LYS A 35 4.86 0.66 -11.68
CA LYS A 35 6.23 1.16 -11.42
C LYS A 35 6.34 2.13 -10.22
N ASP A 36 5.24 2.77 -9.84
CA ASP A 36 5.22 3.85 -8.85
C ASP A 36 4.30 3.52 -7.66
N THR A 37 3.42 2.53 -7.79
CA THR A 37 2.33 2.27 -6.84
C THR A 37 2.19 0.78 -6.57
N ILE A 38 2.02 0.44 -5.30
CA ILE A 38 1.58 -0.90 -4.88
C ILE A 38 0.47 -0.76 -3.84
N ILE A 39 -0.59 -1.55 -4.00
CA ILE A 39 -1.76 -1.58 -3.12
C ILE A 39 -1.90 -2.99 -2.56
N ILE A 40 -1.94 -3.06 -1.24
CA ILE A 40 -1.90 -4.31 -0.48
C ILE A 40 -3.20 -4.47 0.27
N GLY A 41 -3.79 -5.66 0.20
CA GLY A 41 -4.83 -6.10 1.12
C GLY A 41 -4.20 -6.69 2.38
N VAL A 42 -4.54 -6.11 3.52
CA VAL A 42 -4.16 -6.60 4.85
C VAL A 42 -5.44 -7.12 5.51
N PHE A 43 -5.71 -8.41 5.33
CA PHE A 43 -6.90 -9.03 5.92
C PHE A 43 -6.62 -9.50 7.34
N GLU A 44 -7.39 -8.98 8.28
CA GLU A 44 -7.43 -9.50 9.64
C GLU A 44 -8.87 -9.97 9.91
N PRO A 45 -9.13 -11.30 9.93
CA PRO A 45 -10.49 -11.85 10.04
C PRO A 45 -11.28 -11.35 11.26
N GLU A 46 -10.59 -10.93 12.32
CA GLU A 46 -11.20 -10.44 13.56
C GLU A 46 -11.50 -8.93 13.56
N THR A 47 -10.84 -8.13 12.70
CA THR A 47 -10.90 -6.67 12.74
C THR A 47 -11.43 -6.03 11.46
N GLY A 48 -11.52 -6.78 10.36
CA GLY A 48 -12.09 -6.35 9.08
C GLY A 48 -11.05 -6.25 7.98
N PHE A 49 -11.30 -5.38 7.01
CA PHE A 49 -10.40 -5.18 5.88
C PHE A 49 -9.47 -3.99 6.13
N GLY A 50 -8.16 -4.24 6.01
CA GLY A 50 -7.11 -3.25 5.97
C GLY A 50 -6.49 -3.13 4.58
N TYR A 51 -5.98 -1.96 4.24
CA TYR A 51 -5.25 -1.71 3.00
C TYR A 51 -4.06 -0.80 3.23
N ASN A 52 -2.92 -1.16 2.65
CA ASN A 52 -1.75 -0.29 2.58
C ASN A 52 -1.54 0.13 1.13
N ILE A 53 -1.52 1.44 0.88
CA ILE A 53 -1.25 2.03 -0.44
C ILE A 53 0.09 2.74 -0.34
N HIS A 54 1.07 2.24 -1.08
CA HIS A 54 2.36 2.90 -1.24
C HIS A 54 2.39 3.56 -2.60
N ASN A 55 2.67 4.86 -2.65
CA ASN A 55 2.93 5.57 -3.90
C ASN A 55 4.22 6.37 -3.81
N PHE A 56 5.10 6.13 -4.77
CA PHE A 56 6.36 6.83 -4.94
C PHE A 56 6.22 7.85 -6.05
N ASP A 57 6.68 9.07 -5.80
CA ASP A 57 6.84 10.06 -6.85
C ASP A 57 8.31 10.18 -7.29
N ASN A 58 8.55 10.98 -8.32
CA ASN A 58 9.90 11.24 -8.82
C ASN A 58 10.75 12.10 -7.86
N SER A 59 10.19 12.56 -6.74
CA SER A 59 10.87 13.45 -5.78
C SER A 59 11.63 12.70 -4.68
N LYS A 60 11.65 11.35 -4.71
CA LYS A 60 12.21 10.47 -3.68
C LYS A 60 11.44 10.48 -2.37
N THR A 61 10.14 10.78 -2.45
CA THR A 61 9.21 10.71 -1.33
C THR A 61 8.20 9.59 -1.57
N GLU A 62 7.82 8.93 -0.49
CA GLU A 62 6.73 7.97 -0.46
C GLU A 62 5.52 8.60 0.23
N LEU A 63 4.36 8.44 -0.40
CA LEU A 63 3.06 8.60 0.24
C LEU A 63 2.57 7.20 0.62
N GLU A 64 2.56 6.91 1.91
CA GLU A 64 1.94 5.72 2.48
C GLU A 64 0.56 6.08 3.05
N ILE A 65 -0.46 5.31 2.68
CA ILE A 65 -1.84 5.46 3.17
C ILE A 65 -2.27 4.12 3.76
N ILE A 66 -2.63 4.13 5.04
CA ILE A 66 -3.19 2.98 5.74
C ILE A 66 -4.69 3.19 5.90
N VAL A 67 -5.48 2.30 5.33
CA VAL A 67 -6.95 2.31 5.40
C VAL A 67 -7.37 1.12 6.25
N ALA A 68 -8.13 1.36 7.31
CA ALA A 68 -8.70 0.31 8.14
C ALA A 68 -10.22 0.45 8.17
N ILE A 69 -10.92 -0.62 7.83
CA ILE A 69 -12.38 -0.62 7.70
C ILE A 69 -12.94 -1.67 8.66
N GLY A 70 -13.65 -1.19 9.68
CA GLY A 70 -14.43 -2.03 10.59
C GLY A 70 -15.73 -2.53 9.95
N SER A 71 -15.67 -2.96 8.69
CA SER A 71 -16.80 -3.49 7.90
C SER A 71 -16.41 -4.85 7.31
N ALA A 72 -17.42 -5.67 7.03
CA ALA A 72 -17.28 -6.90 6.26
C ALA A 72 -17.28 -6.66 4.74
N ASP A 73 -17.52 -5.41 4.30
CA ASP A 73 -17.49 -5.05 2.88
C ASP A 73 -16.09 -4.56 2.47
N GLU A 74 -15.51 -5.25 1.49
CA GLU A 74 -14.24 -4.87 0.87
C GLU A 74 -14.38 -3.58 0.05
N LEU A 75 -13.34 -2.73 0.08
CA LEU A 75 -13.21 -1.68 -0.93
C LEU A 75 -12.83 -2.28 -2.27
N SER A 76 -13.45 -1.76 -3.32
CA SER A 76 -13.02 -2.07 -4.67
C SER A 76 -11.66 -1.41 -4.94
N LYS A 77 -10.94 -1.95 -5.92
CA LYS A 77 -9.73 -1.33 -6.46
C LYS A 77 -9.96 0.15 -6.85
N ASN A 78 -11.14 0.50 -7.37
CA ASN A 78 -11.44 1.88 -7.75
C ASN A 78 -11.56 2.80 -6.53
N ASP A 79 -12.20 2.34 -5.46
CA ASP A 79 -12.32 3.12 -4.21
C ASP A 79 -10.93 3.42 -3.64
N LEU A 80 -10.01 2.45 -3.68
CA LEU A 80 -8.62 2.62 -3.24
C LEU A 80 -7.86 3.64 -4.10
N PHE A 81 -8.11 3.68 -5.41
CA PHE A 81 -7.54 4.71 -6.28
C PHE A 81 -8.12 6.10 -6.01
N ASP A 82 -9.40 6.21 -5.72
CA ASP A 82 -10.03 7.47 -5.36
C ASP A 82 -9.46 8.00 -4.04
N ILE A 83 -9.24 7.14 -3.03
CA ILE A 83 -8.53 7.50 -1.80
C ILE A 83 -7.11 8.02 -2.11
N LEU A 84 -6.34 7.30 -2.93
CA LEU A 84 -4.99 7.74 -3.31
C LEU A 84 -5.01 9.12 -4.01
N LYS A 85 -5.98 9.33 -4.90
CA LYS A 85 -6.15 10.60 -5.61
C LYS A 85 -6.51 11.74 -4.67
N GLU A 86 -7.42 11.50 -3.73
CA GLU A 86 -7.80 12.49 -2.71
C GLU A 86 -6.60 12.83 -1.81
N ALA A 87 -5.90 11.82 -1.28
CA ALA A 87 -4.70 12.03 -0.45
C ALA A 87 -3.62 12.84 -1.18
N LYS A 88 -3.36 12.54 -2.46
CA LYS A 88 -2.45 13.33 -3.31
C LYS A 88 -2.88 14.78 -3.49
N ALA A 89 -4.19 15.06 -3.45
CA ALA A 89 -4.69 16.42 -3.56
C ALA A 89 -4.48 17.23 -2.27
N PHE A 90 -4.47 16.58 -1.09
CA PHE A 90 -4.25 17.24 0.21
C PHE A 90 -2.81 17.69 0.46
N ILE A 91 -1.83 17.02 -0.16
CA ILE A 91 -0.39 17.29 0.04
C ILE A 91 0.20 18.29 -0.97
N LYS A 92 -0.65 18.96 -1.77
CA LYS A 92 -0.23 19.97 -2.75
C LYS A 92 0.13 21.32 -2.13
#